data_AF-A0A3B0WGP4-F1
#
_entry.id   AF-A0A3B0WGP4-F1
#
_cell.length_a   1.000
_cell.length_b   1.000
_cell.length_c   1.000
_cell.angle_alpha   90.00
_cell.angle_beta   90.00
_cell.angle_gamma   90.00
#
_symmetry.space_group_name_H-M   'P 1'
#
loop_
_entity.id
_entity.type
_entity.pdbx_description
1 polymer ?
#
loop_
_entity_poly.entity_id
_entity_poly.type
_entity_poly.pdbx_seq_one_letter_code
_entity_poly.pdbx_strand_id
1 'polypeptide(L)'
;QAIAEISSNILSGEKYQTLLGVTGSGKTFTVANVVEKIQRPTLVLAHNKTLAAQLYSEFKQFFPENAVEYFVSYYDYYQPEAYIPSSGLYIEKDLSINEDIERMRLSTTSSLLSGRKDVLVVASVSCLYGIGNPIEFKKNVITIEVDQKIARTKFLHQLVQSLYSRTEYEIKSGTFKVKGDTITVFPSYGDYGYRIHFFGDEIEEIESFDIVNNSVIEKYEQLNIYPANLFVTSPDILQNAIHQIQEDMVKQVDYFKEIGKHLEAKRLKERTEFDLEMIRELGYCSGIENYSRYLDGRAPGTRPFCLLDYFPDDFLMVIDESHVTIPQTHAMYGGDRSRKENLVEYGFRLPAAMDNRPLKFEEFEAIQHQTLFVSATPADYELQKTEGV
;
A
#
# COMPACT_ATOMS: atom_id res chain seq x y z
N GLN A 1 33.95 9.88 -7.61
CA GLN A 1 34.33 8.54 -8.08
C GLN A 1 33.19 7.54 -7.87
N ALA A 2 32.78 7.28 -6.61
CA ALA A 2 31.68 6.35 -6.29
C ALA A 2 30.39 6.53 -7.11
N ILE A 3 29.90 7.77 -7.28
CA ILE A 3 28.70 8.06 -8.10
C ILE A 3 28.84 7.52 -9.53
N ALA A 4 29.99 7.75 -10.17
CA ALA A 4 30.20 7.36 -11.56
C ALA A 4 30.30 5.84 -11.71
N GLU A 5 31.00 5.19 -10.78
CA GLU A 5 31.16 3.75 -10.71
C GLU A 5 29.81 3.04 -10.48
N ILE A 6 29.09 3.42 -9.42
CA ILE A 6 27.79 2.82 -9.10
C ILE A 6 26.81 3.01 -10.25
N SER A 7 26.71 4.22 -10.81
CA SER A 7 25.80 4.49 -11.92
C SER A 7 26.16 3.65 -13.16
N SER A 8 27.46 3.54 -13.49
CA SER A 8 27.92 2.74 -14.62
C SER A 8 27.57 1.26 -14.44
N ASN A 9 27.80 0.72 -13.25
CA ASN A 9 27.51 -0.67 -12.92
C ASN A 9 25.99 -0.96 -12.97
N ILE A 10 25.15 -0.05 -12.46
CA ILE A 10 23.68 -0.19 -12.57
C ILE A 10 23.28 -0.22 -14.04
N LEU A 11 23.80 0.70 -14.85
CA LEU A 11 23.48 0.78 -16.28
C LEU A 11 24.02 -0.40 -17.08
N SER A 12 25.09 -1.07 -16.62
CA SER A 12 25.59 -2.31 -17.22
C SER A 12 24.86 -3.57 -16.77
N GLY A 13 23.86 -3.45 -15.87
CA GLY A 13 23.02 -4.57 -15.41
C GLY A 13 23.54 -5.28 -14.16
N GLU A 14 24.47 -4.69 -13.41
CA GLU A 14 24.96 -5.23 -12.15
C GLU A 14 23.80 -5.34 -11.15
N LYS A 15 23.51 -6.54 -10.66
CA LYS A 15 22.29 -6.78 -9.86
C LYS A 15 22.39 -6.19 -8.45
N TYR A 16 23.55 -6.32 -7.83
CA TYR A 16 23.76 -5.95 -6.43
C TYR A 16 25.02 -5.09 -6.32
N GLN A 17 24.96 -4.02 -5.55
CA GLN A 17 26.12 -3.17 -5.26
C GLN A 17 26.10 -2.67 -3.84
N THR A 18 27.28 -2.40 -3.28
CA THR A 18 27.44 -1.92 -1.90
C THR A 18 28.16 -0.57 -1.90
N LEU A 19 27.48 0.47 -1.42
CA LEU A 19 28.11 1.75 -1.10
C LEU A 19 28.64 1.71 0.34
N LEU A 20 29.94 1.42 0.49
CA LEU A 20 30.64 1.55 1.77
C LEU A 20 30.93 3.03 2.05
N GLY A 21 30.25 3.60 3.04
CA GLY A 21 30.41 5.02 3.40
C GLY A 21 30.41 5.24 4.90
N VAL A 22 31.44 5.92 5.42
CA VAL A 22 31.47 6.33 6.84
C VAL A 22 30.36 7.33 7.16
N THR A 23 29.92 7.38 8.41
CA THR A 23 28.91 8.36 8.87
C THR A 23 29.35 9.79 8.55
N GLY A 24 28.45 10.59 7.99
CA GLY A 24 28.73 11.98 7.60
C GLY A 24 29.42 12.14 6.23
N SER A 25 29.68 11.07 5.49
CA SER A 25 30.30 11.13 4.14
C SER A 25 29.37 11.61 3.02
N GLY A 26 28.11 11.97 3.32
CA GLY A 26 27.13 12.36 2.30
C GLY A 26 26.56 11.19 1.51
N LYS A 27 26.22 10.07 2.18
CA LYS A 27 25.62 8.88 1.55
C LYS A 27 24.33 9.22 0.79
N THR A 28 23.42 9.97 1.41
CA THR A 28 22.16 10.41 0.76
C THR A 28 22.43 11.20 -0.51
N PHE A 29 23.38 12.14 -0.48
CA PHE A 29 23.75 12.93 -1.65
C PHE A 29 24.33 12.05 -2.77
N THR A 30 25.15 11.05 -2.42
CA THR A 30 25.68 10.07 -3.37
C THR A 30 24.54 9.29 -4.03
N VAL A 31 23.60 8.79 -3.24
CA VAL A 31 22.41 8.08 -3.73
C VAL A 31 21.56 8.97 -4.63
N ALA A 32 21.30 10.22 -4.24
CA ALA A 32 20.55 11.17 -5.07
C ALA A 32 21.19 11.36 -6.45
N ASN A 33 22.51 11.56 -6.51
CA ASN A 33 23.21 11.69 -7.78
C ASN A 33 23.18 10.40 -8.62
N VAL A 34 23.16 9.23 -7.99
CA VAL A 34 22.99 7.95 -8.71
C VAL A 34 21.58 7.87 -9.31
N VAL A 35 20.54 8.17 -8.52
CA VAL A 35 19.14 8.20 -8.99
C VAL A 35 18.97 9.17 -10.16
N GLU A 36 19.52 10.38 -10.04
CA GLU A 36 19.51 11.39 -11.10
C GLU A 36 20.20 10.89 -12.38
N LYS A 37 21.27 10.11 -12.28
CA LYS A 37 21.97 9.59 -13.47
C LYS A 37 21.24 8.44 -14.15
N ILE A 38 20.59 7.56 -13.38
CA ILE A 38 19.92 6.38 -13.94
C ILE A 38 18.49 6.67 -14.41
N GLN A 39 17.84 7.72 -13.88
CA GLN A 39 16.48 8.15 -14.27
C GLN A 39 15.42 7.04 -14.14
N ARG A 40 15.39 6.34 -13.00
CA ARG A 40 14.48 5.21 -12.72
C ARG A 40 13.73 5.40 -11.41
N PRO A 41 12.45 4.95 -11.33
CA PRO A 41 11.74 4.90 -10.07
C PRO A 41 12.55 4.19 -9.00
N THR A 42 12.63 4.78 -7.82
CA THR A 42 13.52 4.30 -6.76
C THR A 42 12.77 4.11 -5.46
N LEU A 43 12.94 2.94 -4.82
CA LEU A 43 12.52 2.68 -3.46
C LEU A 43 13.72 2.82 -2.52
N VAL A 44 13.65 3.69 -1.51
CA VAL A 44 14.63 3.79 -0.43
C VAL A 44 14.03 3.16 0.82
N LEU A 45 14.56 2.01 1.24
CA LEU A 45 14.11 1.27 2.41
C LEU A 45 14.96 1.62 3.63
N ALA A 46 14.30 2.11 4.69
CA ALA A 46 14.92 2.43 5.97
C ALA A 46 14.34 1.58 7.11
N HIS A 47 15.18 1.23 8.09
CA HIS A 47 14.78 0.35 9.20
C HIS A 47 13.87 1.00 10.26
N ASN A 48 13.75 2.34 10.28
CA ASN A 48 12.93 3.04 11.27
C ASN A 48 12.27 4.32 10.71
N LYS A 49 11.17 4.76 11.35
CA LYS A 49 10.38 5.94 10.91
C LYS A 49 11.17 7.26 11.00
N THR A 50 12.06 7.41 11.99
CA THR A 50 12.83 8.64 12.18
C THR A 50 13.81 8.87 11.03
N LEU A 51 14.57 7.83 10.66
CA LEU A 51 15.50 7.85 9.55
C LEU A 51 14.76 7.98 8.21
N ALA A 52 13.63 7.28 8.05
CA ALA A 52 12.78 7.45 6.87
C ALA A 52 12.31 8.91 6.69
N ALA A 53 11.87 9.56 7.77
CA ALA A 53 11.45 10.96 7.71
C ALA A 53 12.62 11.92 7.38
N GLN A 54 13.81 11.65 7.91
CA GLN A 54 15.03 12.41 7.58
C GLN A 54 15.37 12.28 6.09
N LEU A 55 15.45 11.05 5.58
CA LEU A 55 15.72 10.77 4.18
C LEU A 55 14.66 11.40 3.26
N TYR A 56 13.39 11.30 3.61
CA TYR A 56 12.30 11.93 2.86
C TYR A 56 12.48 13.44 2.75
N SER A 57 12.81 14.12 3.86
CA SER A 57 13.08 15.56 3.87
C SER A 57 14.29 15.92 3.01
N GLU A 58 15.39 15.15 3.12
CA GLU A 58 16.60 15.35 2.31
C GLU A 58 16.32 15.16 0.81
N PHE A 59 15.63 14.08 0.42
CA PHE A 59 15.28 13.83 -0.99
C PHE A 59 14.31 14.87 -1.54
N LYS A 60 13.35 15.38 -0.74
CA LYS A 60 12.49 16.50 -1.16
C LYS A 60 13.29 17.76 -1.45
N GLN A 61 14.37 18.03 -0.71
CA GLN A 61 15.27 19.16 -0.99
C GLN A 61 16.12 18.93 -2.24
N PHE A 62 16.58 17.71 -2.48
CA PHE A 62 17.35 17.37 -3.69
C PHE A 62 16.48 17.37 -4.96
N PHE A 63 15.21 16.96 -4.84
CA PHE A 63 14.29 16.77 -5.96
C PHE A 63 12.95 17.51 -5.74
N PRO A 64 12.95 18.85 -5.71
CA PRO A 64 11.75 19.63 -5.39
C PRO A 64 10.63 19.50 -6.42
N GLU A 65 10.98 19.24 -7.69
CA GLU A 65 10.03 19.14 -8.82
C GLU A 65 9.59 17.70 -9.14
N ASN A 66 10.13 16.70 -8.42
CA ASN A 66 9.84 15.29 -8.66
C ASN A 66 8.92 14.71 -7.58
N ALA A 67 8.34 13.54 -7.87
CA ALA A 67 7.47 12.82 -6.95
C ALA A 67 8.30 12.10 -5.89
N VAL A 68 8.78 12.85 -4.89
CA VAL A 68 9.33 12.27 -3.66
C VAL A 68 8.17 11.94 -2.72
N GLU A 69 8.03 10.66 -2.40
CA GLU A 69 6.88 10.08 -1.71
C GLU A 69 7.31 9.41 -0.40
N TYR A 70 6.37 9.24 0.53
CA TYR A 70 6.62 8.71 1.87
C TYR A 70 5.67 7.55 2.21
N PHE A 71 6.24 6.37 2.50
CA PHE A 71 5.47 5.16 2.73
C PHE A 71 5.89 4.41 4.00
N VAL A 72 5.27 4.76 5.11
CA VAL A 72 5.45 4.09 6.40
C VAL A 72 4.13 3.61 6.96
N SER A 73 4.17 2.88 8.08
CA SER A 73 2.95 2.51 8.81
C SER A 73 2.18 3.77 9.20
N TYR A 74 0.92 3.84 8.79
CA TYR A 74 -0.04 4.91 9.09
C TYR A 74 -0.66 4.78 10.48
N TYR A 75 -0.22 3.80 11.28
CA TYR A 75 -0.66 3.69 12.66
C TYR A 75 0.21 4.56 13.57
N ASP A 76 -0.43 5.43 14.34
CA ASP A 76 0.15 6.09 15.51
C ASP A 76 0.23 5.11 16.69
N TYR A 77 -0.81 4.29 16.83
CA TYR A 77 -0.88 3.19 17.77
C TYR A 77 -1.44 1.95 17.06
N TYR A 78 -0.88 0.79 17.36
CA TYR A 78 -1.33 -0.48 16.79
C TYR A 78 -1.15 -1.62 17.79
N GLN A 79 -2.26 -2.23 18.18
CA GLN A 79 -2.32 -3.50 18.88
C GLN A 79 -2.88 -4.56 17.93
N PRO A 80 -2.08 -5.57 17.56
CA PRO A 80 -2.59 -6.64 16.72
C PRO A 80 -3.57 -7.53 17.49
N GLU A 81 -4.50 -8.12 16.75
CA GLU A 81 -5.28 -9.25 17.23
C GLU A 81 -4.36 -10.43 17.60
N ALA A 82 -4.57 -11.01 18.79
CA ALA A 82 -3.79 -12.16 19.25
C ALA A 82 -4.58 -13.05 20.21
N TYR A 83 -4.19 -14.31 20.30
CA TYR A 83 -4.66 -15.25 21.31
C TYR A 83 -3.46 -15.87 22.02
N ILE A 84 -3.49 -15.88 23.36
CA ILE A 84 -2.44 -16.43 24.21
C ILE A 84 -2.98 -17.72 24.86
N PRO A 85 -2.63 -18.91 24.34
CA PRO A 85 -3.20 -20.17 24.83
C PRO A 85 -2.94 -20.46 26.31
N SER A 86 -1.75 -20.07 26.81
CA SER A 86 -1.35 -20.35 28.20
C SER A 86 -2.22 -19.64 29.24
N SER A 87 -2.78 -18.49 28.91
CA SER A 87 -3.68 -17.72 29.79
C SER A 87 -5.14 -17.74 29.33
N GLY A 88 -5.43 -18.27 28.14
CA GLY A 88 -6.75 -18.20 27.51
C GLY A 88 -7.18 -16.78 27.13
N LEU A 89 -6.26 -15.82 27.11
CA LEU A 89 -6.56 -14.41 26.83
C LEU A 89 -6.65 -14.16 25.32
N TYR A 90 -7.81 -13.63 24.90
CA TYR A 90 -7.98 -13.05 23.58
C TYR A 90 -7.78 -11.53 23.66
N ILE A 91 -6.94 -11.01 22.76
CA ILE A 91 -6.59 -9.60 22.67
C ILE A 91 -7.23 -9.06 21.39
N GLU A 92 -8.16 -8.13 21.54
CA GLU A 92 -8.79 -7.45 20.42
C GLU A 92 -7.81 -6.52 19.70
N LYS A 93 -8.03 -6.39 18.39
CA LYS A 93 -7.35 -5.41 17.56
C LYS A 93 -7.78 -4.01 17.99
N ASP A 94 -6.80 -3.15 18.24
CA ASP A 94 -7.03 -1.74 18.54
C ASP A 94 -5.99 -0.89 17.82
N LEU A 95 -6.38 0.26 17.28
CA LEU A 95 -5.51 1.07 16.45
C LEU A 95 -5.95 2.54 16.41
N SER A 96 -4.98 3.40 16.12
CA SER A 96 -5.20 4.79 15.77
C SER A 96 -4.50 5.08 14.45
N ILE A 97 -5.25 5.64 13.51
CA ILE A 97 -4.77 6.00 12.16
C ILE A 97 -4.31 7.45 12.15
N ASN A 98 -3.18 7.68 11.52
CA ASN A 98 -2.68 8.98 11.14
C ASN A 98 -3.12 9.29 9.70
N GLU A 99 -4.12 10.14 9.56
CA GLU A 99 -4.73 10.51 8.28
C GLU A 99 -3.74 11.14 7.29
N ASP A 100 -2.74 11.89 7.78
CA ASP A 100 -1.73 12.49 6.91
C ASP A 100 -0.77 11.44 6.34
N ILE A 101 -0.38 10.44 7.14
CA ILE A 101 0.42 9.32 6.63
C ILE A 101 -0.41 8.43 5.69
N GLU A 102 -1.69 8.21 5.95
CA GLU A 102 -2.57 7.50 5.02
C GLU A 102 -2.67 8.23 3.67
N ARG A 103 -2.86 9.56 3.69
CA ARG A 103 -2.82 10.40 2.48
C ARG A 103 -1.50 10.24 1.73
N MET A 104 -0.36 10.28 2.42
CA MET A 104 0.97 10.09 1.80
C MET A 104 1.13 8.70 1.17
N ARG A 105 0.56 7.65 1.78
CA ARG A 105 0.58 6.29 1.20
C ARG A 105 -0.26 6.20 -0.06
N LEU A 106 -1.44 6.83 -0.06
CA LEU A 106 -2.31 6.90 -1.24
C LEU A 106 -1.67 7.74 -2.36
N SER A 107 -1.02 8.85 -2.00
CA SER A 107 -0.16 9.64 -2.91
C SER A 107 0.89 8.76 -3.57
N THR A 108 1.66 8.03 -2.75
CA THR A 108 2.70 7.11 -3.22
C THR A 108 2.18 6.13 -4.28
N THR A 109 1.10 5.41 -3.98
CA THR A 109 0.56 4.39 -4.91
C THR A 109 -0.03 5.01 -6.17
N SER A 110 -0.65 6.20 -6.05
CA SER A 110 -1.20 6.93 -7.19
C SER A 110 -0.08 7.45 -8.10
N SER A 111 1.00 8.00 -7.52
CA SER A 111 2.19 8.45 -8.24
C SER A 111 2.86 7.31 -9.00
N LEU A 112 3.01 6.13 -8.39
CA LEU A 112 3.57 4.94 -9.07
C LEU A 112 2.70 4.45 -10.23
N LEU A 113 1.36 4.51 -10.10
CA LEU A 113 0.44 4.06 -11.15
C LEU A 113 0.13 5.12 -12.21
N SER A 114 0.54 6.36 -11.99
CA SER A 114 0.32 7.49 -12.92
C SER A 114 1.08 7.37 -14.24
N GLY A 115 2.08 6.48 -14.31
CA GLY A 115 2.99 6.36 -15.44
C GLY A 115 4.20 7.30 -15.39
N ARG A 116 4.30 8.15 -14.35
CA ARG A 116 5.51 8.92 -14.07
C ARG A 116 6.69 8.00 -13.77
N LYS A 117 7.87 8.40 -14.25
CA LYS A 117 9.14 7.68 -14.00
C LYS A 117 10.01 8.33 -12.94
N ASP A 118 9.69 9.57 -12.57
CA ASP A 118 10.45 10.38 -11.64
C ASP A 118 9.90 10.27 -10.20
N VAL A 119 9.68 9.03 -9.76
CA VAL A 119 9.13 8.70 -8.44
C VAL A 119 10.24 8.14 -7.54
N LEU A 120 10.46 8.77 -6.40
CA LEU A 120 11.33 8.25 -5.34
C LEU A 120 10.50 8.05 -4.08
N VAL A 121 10.39 6.81 -3.62
CA VAL A 121 9.62 6.48 -2.42
C VAL A 121 10.56 6.17 -1.27
N VAL A 122 10.46 6.92 -0.18
CA VAL A 122 11.13 6.56 1.08
C VAL A 122 10.17 5.75 1.93
N ALA A 123 10.53 4.51 2.25
CA ALA A 123 9.66 3.57 2.92
C ALA A 123 10.31 2.91 4.14
N SER A 124 9.48 2.48 5.08
CA SER A 124 9.87 1.49 6.10
C SER A 124 9.55 0.08 5.61
N VAL A 125 9.80 -0.93 6.45
CA VAL A 125 9.32 -2.33 6.23
C VAL A 125 7.81 -2.44 5.99
N SER A 126 7.04 -1.37 6.19
CA SER A 126 5.65 -1.30 5.72
C SER A 126 5.48 -1.57 4.23
N CYS A 127 6.50 -1.36 3.39
CA CYS A 127 6.44 -1.68 1.96
C CYS A 127 6.33 -3.19 1.69
N LEU A 128 6.65 -4.03 2.67
CA LEU A 128 6.59 -5.50 2.58
C LEU A 128 5.23 -6.08 2.99
N TYR A 129 4.37 -5.26 3.59
CA TYR A 129 3.05 -5.68 4.06
C TYR A 129 2.01 -5.62 2.95
N GLY A 130 0.99 -6.47 3.10
CA GLY A 130 -0.14 -6.55 2.19
C GLY A 130 -0.81 -5.19 1.96
N ILE A 131 -0.92 -4.77 0.71
CA ILE A 131 -1.78 -3.68 0.25
C ILE A 131 -2.72 -4.18 -0.84
N GLY A 132 -3.66 -3.34 -1.28
CA GLY A 132 -4.61 -3.71 -2.31
C GLY A 132 -3.95 -4.20 -3.59
N ASN A 133 -4.67 -5.02 -4.35
CA ASN A 133 -4.20 -5.48 -5.65
C ASN A 133 -4.02 -4.29 -6.62
N PRO A 134 -2.81 -4.04 -7.17
CA PRO A 134 -2.58 -2.90 -8.07
C PRO A 134 -3.45 -2.95 -9.33
N ILE A 135 -3.82 -4.14 -9.80
CA ILE A 135 -4.72 -4.31 -10.96
C ILE A 135 -6.12 -3.81 -10.61
N GLU A 136 -6.64 -4.18 -9.43
CA GLU A 136 -7.95 -3.70 -8.96
C GLU A 136 -7.94 -2.21 -8.66
N PHE A 137 -6.87 -1.71 -8.05
CA PHE A 137 -6.70 -0.28 -7.83
C PHE A 137 -6.75 0.50 -9.16
N LYS A 138 -6.02 0.02 -10.18
CA LYS A 138 -6.01 0.62 -11.52
C LYS A 138 -7.36 0.55 -12.23
N LYS A 139 -8.11 -0.55 -12.10
CA LYS A 139 -9.46 -0.69 -12.68
C LYS A 139 -10.47 0.33 -12.12
N ASN A 140 -10.26 0.77 -10.88
CA ASN A 140 -11.12 1.72 -10.20
C ASN A 140 -10.62 3.17 -10.31
N VAL A 141 -9.65 3.45 -11.19
CA VAL A 141 -9.28 4.82 -11.57
C VAL A 141 -10.34 5.39 -12.51
N ILE A 142 -10.83 6.59 -12.19
CA ILE A 142 -11.80 7.29 -13.00
C ILE A 142 -11.05 8.28 -13.88
N THR A 143 -11.05 8.04 -15.20
CA THR A 143 -10.49 8.98 -16.18
C THR A 143 -11.62 9.81 -16.76
N ILE A 144 -11.45 11.13 -16.68
CA ILE A 144 -12.35 12.12 -17.29
C ILE A 144 -11.58 13.11 -18.16
N GLU A 145 -12.23 13.67 -19.16
CA GLU A 145 -11.67 14.68 -20.06
C GLU A 145 -12.71 15.75 -20.40
N VAL A 146 -12.25 16.93 -20.79
CA VAL A 146 -13.11 17.99 -21.33
C VAL A 146 -13.80 17.48 -22.61
N ASP A 147 -15.03 17.92 -22.86
CA ASP A 147 -15.93 17.49 -23.93
C ASP A 147 -16.41 16.02 -23.82
N GLN A 148 -16.07 15.31 -22.74
CA GLN A 148 -16.54 13.94 -22.52
C GLN A 148 -18.05 13.92 -22.28
N LYS A 149 -18.77 13.12 -23.08
CA LYS A 149 -20.20 12.85 -22.88
C LYS A 149 -20.42 11.79 -21.80
N ILE A 150 -20.71 12.24 -20.59
CA ILE A 150 -21.01 11.40 -19.44
C ILE A 150 -22.13 12.01 -18.61
N ALA A 151 -23.19 11.21 -18.39
CA ALA A 151 -24.27 11.61 -17.49
C ALA A 151 -23.74 11.79 -16.07
N ARG A 152 -24.14 12.89 -15.40
CA ARG A 152 -23.69 13.19 -14.03
C ARG A 152 -23.91 12.02 -13.08
N THR A 153 -25.08 11.38 -13.14
CA THR A 153 -25.41 10.22 -12.30
C THR A 153 -24.43 9.06 -12.49
N LYS A 154 -23.95 8.84 -13.71
CA LYS A 154 -22.93 7.83 -14.00
C LYS A 154 -21.59 8.18 -13.35
N PHE A 155 -21.16 9.44 -13.45
CA PHE A 155 -19.93 9.91 -12.79
C PHE A 155 -20.02 9.79 -11.26
N LEU A 156 -21.17 10.15 -10.67
CA LEU A 156 -21.40 9.97 -9.23
C LEU A 156 -21.34 8.51 -8.80
N HIS A 157 -21.89 7.59 -9.61
CA HIS A 157 -21.78 6.15 -9.33
C HIS A 157 -20.33 5.66 -9.41
N GLN A 158 -19.54 6.15 -10.36
CA GLN A 158 -18.12 5.84 -10.44
C GLN A 158 -17.36 6.32 -9.20
N LEU A 159 -17.62 7.54 -8.72
CA LEU A 159 -17.01 8.05 -7.49
C LEU A 159 -17.32 7.16 -6.28
N VAL A 160 -18.58 6.72 -6.12
CA VAL A 160 -18.97 5.80 -5.04
C VAL A 160 -18.29 4.44 -5.19
N GLN A 161 -18.19 3.90 -6.41
CA GLN A 161 -17.47 2.64 -6.68
C GLN A 161 -15.98 2.75 -6.35
N SER A 162 -15.37 3.91 -6.60
CA SER A 162 -14.00 4.24 -6.20
C SER A 162 -13.89 4.69 -4.74
N LEU A 163 -14.88 4.36 -3.90
CA LEU A 163 -14.92 4.55 -2.44
C LEU A 163 -14.98 6.00 -1.95
N TYR A 164 -15.36 6.94 -2.81
CA TYR A 164 -15.66 8.29 -2.35
C TYR A 164 -17.05 8.39 -1.72
N SER A 165 -17.16 9.16 -0.64
CA SER A 165 -18.43 9.39 0.03
C SER A 165 -19.04 10.75 -0.33
N ARG A 166 -20.37 10.79 -0.50
CA ARG A 166 -21.09 12.04 -0.75
C ARG A 166 -21.25 12.83 0.55
N THR A 167 -20.99 14.13 0.51
CA THR A 167 -21.27 15.06 1.62
C THR A 167 -22.07 16.27 1.15
N GLU A 168 -22.98 16.74 2.00
CA GLU A 168 -23.69 18.03 1.82
C GLU A 168 -23.03 19.17 2.61
N TYR A 169 -22.16 18.82 3.56
CA TYR A 169 -21.53 19.73 4.49
C TYR A 169 -20.16 20.20 3.99
N GLU A 170 -19.18 20.19 4.88
CA GLU A 170 -17.76 20.45 4.60
C GLU A 170 -17.18 19.31 3.76
N ILE A 171 -16.36 19.69 2.77
CA ILE A 171 -15.62 18.73 1.95
C ILE A 171 -14.39 18.25 2.72
N LYS A 172 -14.22 16.94 2.79
CA LYS A 172 -13.07 16.29 3.44
C LYS A 172 -12.39 15.34 2.47
N SER A 173 -11.17 14.92 2.82
CA SER A 173 -10.42 13.90 2.08
C SER A 173 -11.31 12.69 1.76
N GLY A 174 -11.32 12.23 0.51
CA GLY A 174 -12.13 11.08 0.08
C GLY A 174 -13.63 11.35 -0.02
N THR A 175 -14.04 12.62 -0.13
CA THR A 175 -15.46 12.99 -0.28
C THR A 175 -15.73 13.77 -1.57
N PHE A 176 -16.99 13.78 -2.00
CA PHE A 176 -17.46 14.64 -3.07
C PHE A 176 -18.76 15.35 -2.70
N LYS A 177 -18.99 16.50 -3.35
CA LYS A 177 -20.17 17.35 -3.17
C LYS A 177 -20.73 17.76 -4.53
N VAL A 178 -22.04 17.89 -4.61
CA VAL A 178 -22.75 18.34 -5.82
C VAL A 178 -23.42 19.67 -5.55
N LYS A 179 -23.19 20.66 -6.40
CA LYS A 179 -23.84 21.98 -6.32
C LYS A 179 -24.20 22.46 -7.72
N GLY A 180 -25.49 22.39 -8.05
CA GLY A 180 -25.96 22.69 -9.41
C GLY A 180 -25.32 21.74 -10.42
N ASP A 181 -24.61 22.31 -11.39
CA ASP A 181 -23.92 21.56 -12.44
C ASP A 181 -22.43 21.33 -12.16
N THR A 182 -21.94 21.76 -11.00
CA THR A 182 -20.57 21.52 -10.56
C THR A 182 -20.52 20.35 -9.58
N ILE A 183 -19.60 19.41 -9.82
CA ILE A 183 -19.24 18.33 -8.90
C ILE A 183 -17.85 18.63 -8.36
N THR A 184 -17.74 18.74 -7.03
CA THR A 184 -16.49 18.98 -6.34
C THR A 184 -16.02 17.67 -5.71
N VAL A 185 -14.79 17.26 -5.99
CA VAL A 185 -14.18 16.02 -5.46
C VAL A 185 -12.93 16.41 -4.69
N PHE A 186 -12.77 15.94 -3.45
CA PHE A 186 -11.51 16.07 -2.74
C PHE A 186 -10.81 14.70 -2.70
N PRO A 187 -9.75 14.50 -3.52
CA PRO A 187 -8.98 13.25 -3.52
C PRO A 187 -8.41 12.93 -2.15
N SER A 188 -8.30 11.64 -1.84
CA SER A 188 -7.69 11.17 -0.58
C SER A 188 -6.15 11.11 -0.62
N TYR A 189 -5.56 11.45 -1.76
CA TYR A 189 -4.13 11.36 -2.05
C TYR A 189 -3.48 12.72 -2.34
N GLY A 190 -4.28 13.80 -2.46
CA GLY A 190 -3.79 15.09 -2.93
C GLY A 190 -4.09 16.23 -1.95
N ASP A 191 -3.40 17.36 -2.16
CA ASP A 191 -3.58 18.57 -1.35
C ASP A 191 -4.69 19.49 -1.90
N TYR A 192 -5.03 19.33 -3.18
CA TYR A 192 -6.01 20.17 -3.89
C TYR A 192 -7.29 19.40 -4.18
N GLY A 193 -8.42 20.12 -4.16
CA GLY A 193 -9.69 19.60 -4.64
C GLY A 193 -9.82 19.76 -6.16
N TYR A 194 -10.72 19.00 -6.76
CA TYR A 194 -11.11 19.13 -8.16
C TYR A 194 -12.54 19.65 -8.26
N ARG A 195 -12.80 20.56 -9.22
CA ARG A 195 -14.14 20.94 -9.65
C ARG A 195 -14.32 20.52 -11.10
N ILE A 196 -15.38 19.79 -11.33
CA ILE A 196 -15.80 19.30 -12.64
C ILE A 196 -17.12 20.00 -12.96
N HIS A 197 -17.10 20.86 -13.97
CA HIS A 197 -18.25 21.62 -14.42
C HIS A 197 -18.93 20.88 -15.57
N PHE A 198 -20.25 20.70 -15.46
CA PHE A 198 -21.06 20.02 -16.47
C PHE A 198 -21.96 21.01 -17.21
N PHE A 199 -22.17 20.74 -18.51
CA PHE A 199 -23.25 21.30 -19.29
C PHE A 199 -24.17 20.17 -19.76
N GLY A 200 -25.23 19.91 -18.99
CA GLY A 200 -26.09 18.73 -19.20
C GLY A 200 -25.35 17.42 -18.87
N ASP A 201 -25.03 16.64 -19.90
CA ASP A 201 -24.32 15.36 -19.82
C ASP A 201 -22.92 15.42 -20.47
N GLU A 202 -22.32 16.61 -20.49
CA GLU A 202 -21.00 16.89 -21.05
C GLU A 202 -20.14 17.62 -20.03
N ILE A 203 -18.86 17.25 -19.92
CA ILE A 203 -17.89 17.94 -19.05
C ILE A 203 -17.35 19.16 -19.81
N GLU A 204 -17.62 20.36 -19.30
CA GLU A 204 -17.22 21.62 -19.93
C GLU A 204 -15.83 22.08 -19.43
N GLU A 205 -15.53 21.87 -18.15
CA GLU A 205 -14.29 22.35 -17.54
C GLU A 205 -13.88 21.50 -16.35
N ILE A 206 -12.58 21.26 -16.22
CA ILE A 206 -11.96 20.56 -15.09
C ILE A 206 -10.88 21.48 -14.51
N GLU A 207 -10.97 21.78 -13.21
CA GLU A 207 -10.00 22.63 -12.51
C GLU A 207 -9.60 22.03 -11.15
N SER A 208 -8.33 22.21 -10.75
CA SER A 208 -7.91 22.06 -9.35
C SER A 208 -8.06 23.38 -8.59
N PHE A 209 -8.36 23.29 -7.30
CA PHE A 209 -8.50 24.44 -6.44
C PHE A 209 -8.00 24.15 -5.02
N ASP A 210 -7.56 25.20 -4.34
CA ASP A 210 -7.18 25.17 -2.93
C ASP A 210 -8.44 25.23 -2.05
N ILE A 211 -8.56 24.28 -1.12
CA ILE A 211 -9.77 24.09 -0.30
C ILE A 211 -9.93 25.19 0.76
N VAL A 212 -8.84 25.82 1.18
CA VAL A 212 -8.83 26.86 2.21
C VAL A 212 -9.27 28.19 1.62
N ASN A 213 -8.66 28.60 0.51
CA ASN A 213 -8.89 29.93 -0.08
C ASN A 213 -9.80 29.92 -1.32
N ASN A 214 -10.17 28.74 -1.83
CA ASN A 214 -10.99 28.52 -3.03
C ASN A 214 -10.38 29.07 -4.34
N SER A 215 -9.09 29.39 -4.36
CA SER A 215 -8.37 29.81 -5.57
C SER A 215 -8.18 28.65 -6.53
N VAL A 216 -8.33 28.93 -7.83
CA VAL A 216 -8.03 27.98 -8.90
C VAL A 216 -6.52 27.88 -9.03
N ILE A 217 -6.01 26.65 -9.04
CA ILE A 217 -4.58 26.36 -9.14
C ILE A 217 -4.22 26.09 -10.60
N GLU A 218 -4.92 25.15 -11.23
CA GLU A 218 -4.64 24.71 -12.60
C GLU A 218 -5.94 24.21 -13.28
N LYS A 219 -5.97 24.25 -14.61
CA LYS A 219 -7.03 23.65 -15.43
C LYS A 219 -6.50 22.41 -16.15
N TYR A 220 -7.33 21.39 -16.28
CA TYR A 220 -6.97 20.13 -16.91
C TYR A 220 -7.80 19.86 -18.15
N GLU A 221 -7.15 19.40 -19.22
CA GLU A 221 -7.84 18.79 -20.36
C GLU A 221 -8.29 17.35 -20.05
N GLN A 222 -7.50 16.65 -19.23
CA GLN A 222 -7.75 15.28 -18.79
C GLN A 222 -7.33 15.11 -17.34
N LEU A 223 -8.12 14.40 -16.55
CA LEU A 223 -7.88 14.13 -15.13
C LEU A 223 -8.12 12.66 -14.81
N ASN A 224 -7.17 12.06 -14.06
CA ASN A 224 -7.34 10.77 -13.42
C ASN A 224 -7.63 10.95 -11.94
N ILE A 225 -8.77 10.40 -11.48
CA ILE A 225 -9.17 10.35 -10.08
C ILE A 225 -8.94 8.92 -9.57
N TYR A 226 -7.98 8.75 -8.66
CA TYR A 226 -7.63 7.45 -8.08
C TYR A 226 -8.60 7.05 -6.95
N PRO A 227 -8.75 5.76 -6.63
CA PRO A 227 -9.61 5.31 -5.53
C PRO A 227 -9.31 6.01 -4.20
N ALA A 228 -10.37 6.27 -3.43
CA ALA A 228 -10.25 6.94 -2.14
C ALA A 228 -9.53 6.09 -1.08
N ASN A 229 -9.45 4.78 -1.27
CA ASN A 229 -8.81 3.83 -0.36
C ASN A 229 -7.97 2.80 -1.13
N LEU A 230 -6.89 2.31 -0.51
CA LEU A 230 -5.99 1.31 -1.08
C LEU A 230 -6.67 -0.04 -1.30
N PHE A 231 -7.64 -0.40 -0.46
CA PHE A 231 -8.31 -1.70 -0.48
C PHE A 231 -9.65 -1.64 -1.24
N VAL A 232 -9.61 -1.14 -2.47
CA VAL A 232 -10.77 -1.16 -3.37
C VAL A 232 -10.95 -2.53 -4.00
N THR A 233 -12.19 -3.00 -4.11
CA THR A 233 -12.54 -4.30 -4.69
C THR A 233 -13.83 -4.18 -5.48
N SER A 234 -13.87 -4.73 -6.70
CA SER A 234 -15.07 -4.70 -7.52
C SER A 234 -16.19 -5.61 -6.97
N PRO A 235 -17.47 -5.25 -7.16
CA PRO A 235 -18.60 -5.99 -6.57
C PRO A 235 -18.65 -7.47 -6.92
N ASP A 236 -18.27 -7.84 -8.15
CA ASP A 236 -18.21 -9.22 -8.65
C ASP A 236 -17.17 -10.06 -7.92
N ILE A 237 -15.99 -9.49 -7.64
CA ILE A 237 -14.95 -10.13 -6.85
C ILE A 237 -15.43 -10.32 -5.40
N LEU A 238 -16.09 -9.31 -4.83
CA LEU A 238 -16.62 -9.39 -3.47
C LEU A 238 -17.65 -10.53 -3.31
N GLN A 239 -18.56 -10.69 -4.28
CA GLN A 239 -19.54 -11.77 -4.27
C GLN A 239 -18.89 -13.16 -4.35
N ASN A 240 -17.87 -13.32 -5.21
CA ASN A 240 -17.12 -14.57 -5.31
C ASN A 240 -16.33 -14.86 -4.02
N ALA A 241 -15.73 -13.84 -3.40
CA ALA A 241 -15.02 -13.96 -2.14
C ALA A 241 -15.95 -14.43 -1.01
N ILE A 242 -17.16 -13.87 -0.89
CA ILE A 242 -18.17 -14.30 0.08
C ILE A 242 -18.46 -15.79 -0.03
N HIS A 243 -18.64 -16.29 -1.26
CA HIS A 243 -18.90 -17.71 -1.50
C HIS A 243 -17.73 -18.59 -1.05
N GLN A 244 -16.51 -18.26 -1.46
CA GLN A 244 -15.30 -19.01 -1.08
C GLN A 244 -15.03 -19.00 0.43
N ILE A 245 -15.23 -17.86 1.09
CA ILE A 245 -15.10 -17.75 2.55
C ILE A 245 -16.10 -18.67 3.24
N GLN A 246 -17.35 -18.72 2.76
CA GLN A 246 -18.37 -19.59 3.32
C GLN A 246 -18.04 -21.07 3.14
N GLU A 247 -17.53 -21.47 1.97
CA GLU A 247 -17.10 -22.86 1.73
C GLU A 247 -15.94 -23.27 2.65
N ASP A 248 -14.91 -22.45 2.76
CA ASP A 248 -13.75 -22.74 3.60
C ASP A 248 -14.11 -22.71 5.09
N MET A 249 -15.06 -21.86 5.49
CA MET A 249 -15.64 -21.90 6.84
C MET A 249 -16.29 -23.23 7.14
N VAL A 250 -17.17 -23.75 6.26
CA VAL A 250 -17.85 -25.03 6.48
C VAL A 250 -16.83 -26.17 6.62
N LYS A 251 -15.87 -26.25 5.69
CA LYS A 251 -14.80 -27.26 5.73
C LYS A 251 -14.00 -27.21 7.04
N GLN A 252 -13.61 -26.00 7.47
CA GLN A 252 -12.80 -25.83 8.67
C GLN A 252 -13.59 -26.12 9.95
N VAL A 253 -14.87 -25.76 10.00
CA VAL A 253 -15.78 -26.07 11.10
C VAL A 253 -15.97 -27.57 11.24
N ASP A 254 -16.15 -28.29 10.13
CA ASP A 254 -16.33 -29.74 10.16
C ASP A 254 -15.02 -30.45 10.56
N TYR A 255 -13.87 -30.00 10.05
CA TYR A 255 -12.56 -30.46 10.53
C TYR A 255 -12.42 -30.31 12.04
N PHE A 256 -12.75 -29.14 12.60
CA PHE A 256 -12.66 -28.94 14.06
C PHE A 256 -13.59 -29.88 14.85
N LYS A 257 -14.81 -30.15 14.36
CA LYS A 257 -15.71 -31.11 15.00
C LYS A 257 -15.15 -32.54 14.95
N GLU A 258 -14.58 -32.96 13.82
CA GLU A 258 -13.99 -34.29 13.65
C GLU A 258 -12.84 -34.56 14.63
N ILE A 259 -12.01 -33.55 14.91
CA ILE A 259 -10.90 -33.66 15.88
C ILE A 259 -11.30 -33.32 17.33
N GLY A 260 -12.60 -33.18 17.61
CA GLY A 260 -13.13 -32.93 18.96
C GLY A 260 -12.99 -31.48 19.48
N LYS A 261 -12.56 -30.53 18.64
CA LYS A 261 -12.42 -29.10 18.95
C LYS A 261 -13.75 -28.33 18.73
N HIS A 262 -14.80 -28.74 19.45
CA HIS A 262 -16.16 -28.20 19.25
C HIS A 262 -16.29 -26.71 19.59
N LEU A 263 -15.51 -26.21 20.55
CA LEU A 263 -15.55 -24.79 20.95
C LEU A 263 -14.96 -23.91 19.86
N GLU A 264 -13.82 -24.31 19.29
CA GLU A 264 -13.15 -23.64 18.16
C GLU A 264 -14.05 -23.66 16.93
N ALA A 265 -14.71 -24.79 16.64
CA ALA A 265 -15.67 -24.90 15.56
C ALA A 265 -16.82 -23.88 15.70
N LYS A 266 -17.41 -23.79 16.90
CA LYS A 266 -18.49 -22.84 17.19
C LYS A 266 -18.01 -21.40 17.06
N ARG A 267 -16.86 -21.07 17.66
CA ARG A 267 -16.24 -19.74 17.62
C ARG A 267 -15.97 -19.27 16.20
N LEU A 268 -15.35 -20.12 15.39
CA LEU A 268 -15.04 -19.81 14.00
C LEU A 268 -16.31 -19.53 13.20
N LYS A 269 -17.31 -20.41 13.35
CA LYS A 269 -18.59 -20.27 12.65
C LYS A 269 -19.29 -18.95 12.99
N GLU A 270 -19.52 -18.68 14.27
CA GLU A 270 -20.24 -17.47 14.70
C GLU A 270 -19.55 -16.20 14.20
N ARG A 271 -18.22 -16.16 14.27
CA ARG A 271 -17.47 -14.99 13.84
C ARG A 271 -17.47 -14.81 12.32
N THR A 272 -17.21 -15.88 11.57
CA THR A 272 -17.16 -15.78 10.11
C THR A 272 -18.54 -15.53 9.51
N GLU A 273 -19.62 -16.08 10.09
CA GLU A 273 -20.99 -15.75 9.67
C GLU A 273 -21.32 -14.27 9.90
N PHE A 274 -20.94 -13.71 11.06
CA PHE A 274 -21.10 -12.29 11.33
C PHE A 274 -20.29 -11.41 10.36
N ASP A 275 -19.02 -11.72 10.13
CA ASP A 275 -18.19 -10.99 9.17
C ASP A 275 -18.79 -11.05 7.75
N LEU A 276 -19.30 -12.21 7.33
CA LEU A 276 -19.96 -12.39 6.03
C LEU A 276 -21.26 -11.58 5.90
N GLU A 277 -22.04 -11.47 6.97
CA GLU A 277 -23.24 -10.61 7.00
C GLU A 277 -22.85 -9.13 6.83
N MET A 278 -21.84 -8.68 7.58
CA MET A 278 -21.33 -7.32 7.48
C MET A 278 -20.79 -6.99 6.08
N ILE A 279 -20.05 -7.93 5.46
CA ILE A 279 -19.54 -7.75 4.10
C ILE A 279 -20.70 -7.68 3.08
N ARG A 280 -21.77 -8.46 3.24
CA ARG A 280 -22.93 -8.42 2.33
C ARG A 280 -23.70 -7.10 2.42
N GLU A 281 -23.94 -6.62 3.64
CA GLU A 281 -24.77 -5.45 3.88
C GLU A 281 -24.01 -4.13 3.65
N LEU A 282 -22.75 -4.06 4.10
CA LEU A 282 -21.97 -2.82 4.11
C LEU A 282 -20.79 -2.81 3.14
N GLY A 283 -20.45 -3.96 2.53
CA GLY A 283 -19.25 -4.10 1.71
C GLY A 283 -17.94 -4.17 2.52
N TYR A 284 -18.02 -4.15 3.86
CA TYR A 284 -16.87 -4.12 4.75
C TYR A 284 -17.18 -4.78 6.10
N CYS A 285 -16.17 -5.34 6.76
CA CYS A 285 -16.22 -5.79 8.15
C CYS A 285 -14.94 -5.41 8.91
N SER A 286 -15.01 -5.38 10.25
CA SER A 286 -13.80 -5.18 11.05
C SER A 286 -12.82 -6.34 10.86
N GLY A 287 -11.57 -6.04 10.53
CA GLY A 287 -10.57 -7.07 10.26
C GLY A 287 -10.71 -7.72 8.88
N ILE A 288 -11.32 -7.04 7.90
CA ILE A 288 -11.50 -7.52 6.53
C ILE A 288 -10.19 -8.00 5.88
N GLU A 289 -9.05 -7.47 6.31
CA GLU A 289 -7.73 -7.88 5.81
C GLU A 289 -7.44 -9.36 6.05
N ASN A 290 -8.11 -10.02 7.01
CA ASN A 290 -7.98 -11.47 7.23
C ASN A 290 -8.63 -12.30 6.11
N TYR A 291 -9.41 -11.66 5.24
CA TYR A 291 -10.00 -12.25 4.05
C TYR A 291 -9.29 -11.80 2.76
N SER A 292 -8.14 -11.10 2.85
CA SER A 292 -7.47 -10.49 1.69
C SER A 292 -7.16 -11.49 0.59
N ARG A 293 -6.79 -12.73 0.91
CA ARG A 293 -6.56 -13.79 -0.09
C ARG A 293 -7.75 -13.97 -1.04
N TYR A 294 -8.97 -13.97 -0.50
CA TYR A 294 -10.19 -14.14 -1.28
C TYR A 294 -10.50 -12.88 -2.09
N LEU A 295 -10.34 -11.71 -1.47
CA LEU A 295 -10.58 -10.40 -2.09
C LEU A 295 -9.59 -10.10 -3.23
N ASP A 296 -8.37 -10.61 -3.13
CA ASP A 296 -7.35 -10.50 -4.17
C ASP A 296 -7.51 -11.57 -5.27
N GLY A 297 -8.39 -12.57 -5.08
CA GLY A 297 -8.51 -13.73 -5.98
C GLY A 297 -7.26 -14.63 -6.01
N ARG A 298 -6.48 -14.66 -4.92
CA ARG A 298 -5.19 -15.34 -4.83
C ARG A 298 -5.34 -16.81 -4.44
N ALA A 299 -4.47 -17.67 -4.97
CA ALA A 299 -4.39 -19.06 -4.55
C ALA A 299 -3.77 -19.19 -3.13
N PRO A 300 -4.11 -20.24 -2.35
CA PRO A 300 -3.53 -20.50 -1.04
C PRO A 300 -2.00 -20.51 -1.04
N GLY A 301 -1.37 -19.91 -0.02
CA GLY A 301 0.08 -19.86 0.14
C GLY A 301 0.82 -18.84 -0.74
N THR A 302 0.15 -18.26 -1.74
CA THR A 302 0.75 -17.18 -2.55
C THR A 302 1.04 -15.96 -1.69
N ARG A 303 2.09 -15.22 -2.05
CA ARG A 303 2.42 -13.96 -1.37
C ARG A 303 1.30 -12.92 -1.62
N PRO A 304 1.05 -12.01 -0.66
CA PRO A 304 0.18 -10.87 -0.91
C PRO A 304 0.86 -9.85 -1.83
N PHE A 305 0.04 -8.98 -2.42
CA PHE A 305 0.53 -7.78 -3.08
C PHE A 305 1.11 -6.82 -2.05
N CYS A 306 2.23 -6.20 -2.37
CA CYS A 306 2.89 -5.21 -1.52
C CYS A 306 3.26 -3.97 -2.35
N LEU A 307 3.91 -2.98 -1.73
CA LEU A 307 4.28 -1.75 -2.44
C LEU A 307 5.18 -2.02 -3.64
N LEU A 308 6.05 -3.04 -3.56
CA LEU A 308 6.97 -3.37 -4.64
C LEU A 308 6.23 -3.78 -5.93
N ASP A 309 5.01 -4.30 -5.83
CA ASP A 309 4.19 -4.67 -6.99
C ASP A 309 3.60 -3.47 -7.73
N TYR A 310 3.71 -2.26 -7.16
CA TYR A 310 3.29 -1.01 -7.79
C TYR A 310 4.42 -0.36 -8.58
N PHE A 311 5.67 -0.77 -8.34
CA PHE A 311 6.82 -0.28 -9.10
C PHE A 311 6.87 -0.94 -10.49
N PRO A 312 7.41 -0.24 -11.51
CA PRO A 312 7.74 -0.88 -12.77
C PRO A 312 8.89 -1.89 -12.57
N ASP A 313 8.99 -2.88 -13.47
CA ASP A 313 9.98 -3.96 -13.41
C ASP A 313 11.43 -3.46 -13.34
N ASP A 314 11.69 -2.25 -13.86
CA ASP A 314 12.99 -1.61 -13.89
C ASP A 314 13.19 -0.62 -12.73
N PHE A 315 12.59 -0.78 -11.56
CA PHE A 315 12.91 0.09 -10.43
C PHE A 315 14.30 -0.18 -9.81
N LEU A 316 14.86 0.82 -9.12
CA LEU A 316 16.03 0.66 -8.25
C LEU A 316 15.57 0.50 -6.79
N MET A 317 16.14 -0.46 -6.06
CA MET A 317 16.02 -0.53 -4.61
C MET A 317 17.29 -0.01 -3.94
N VAL A 318 17.16 0.91 -3.00
CA VAL A 318 18.23 1.36 -2.11
C VAL A 318 17.88 0.91 -0.71
N ILE A 319 18.79 0.22 -0.05
CA ILE A 319 18.60 -0.26 1.32
C ILE A 319 19.56 0.51 2.23
N ASP A 320 19.02 1.48 2.96
CA ASP A 320 19.79 2.32 3.86
C ASP A 320 20.05 1.62 5.19
N GLU A 321 21.24 1.84 5.75
CA GLU A 321 21.80 1.09 6.88
C GLU A 321 21.53 -0.42 6.75
N SER A 322 21.94 -0.99 5.61
CA SER A 322 21.61 -2.36 5.18
C SER A 322 21.85 -3.44 6.24
N HIS A 323 22.93 -3.32 7.00
CA HIS A 323 23.30 -4.22 8.09
C HIS A 323 22.24 -4.34 9.20
N VAL A 324 21.33 -3.35 9.33
CA VAL A 324 20.18 -3.38 10.25
C VAL A 324 18.89 -3.68 9.50
N THR A 325 18.70 -3.06 8.34
CA THR A 325 17.46 -3.15 7.55
C THR A 325 17.21 -4.56 7.01
N ILE A 326 18.26 -5.29 6.59
CA ILE A 326 18.14 -6.66 6.09
C ILE A 326 17.66 -7.63 7.19
N PRO A 327 18.31 -7.72 8.38
CA PRO A 327 17.81 -8.55 9.48
C PRO A 327 16.37 -8.22 9.89
N GLN A 328 16.00 -6.94 9.89
CA GLN A 328 14.62 -6.54 10.20
C GLN A 328 13.63 -7.10 9.18
N THR A 329 13.93 -6.99 7.88
CA THR A 329 13.09 -7.57 6.81
C THR A 329 12.89 -9.07 6.97
N HIS A 330 13.93 -9.82 7.38
CA HIS A 330 13.79 -11.24 7.71
C HIS A 330 12.81 -11.52 8.85
N ALA A 331 12.84 -10.70 9.90
CA ALA A 331 12.09 -10.95 11.13
C ALA A 331 10.57 -10.73 11.00
N MET A 332 10.12 -9.95 10.00
CA MET A 332 8.72 -9.53 9.89
C MET A 332 7.74 -10.69 9.73
N TYR A 333 8.08 -11.69 8.89
CA TYR A 333 7.21 -12.84 8.65
C TYR A 333 7.06 -13.75 9.87
N GLY A 334 8.17 -14.06 10.55
CA GLY A 334 8.17 -15.00 11.67
C GLY A 334 7.25 -14.56 12.82
N GLY A 335 7.30 -13.26 13.18
CA GLY A 335 6.46 -12.69 14.22
C GLY A 335 4.98 -12.67 13.85
N ASP A 336 4.65 -12.32 12.60
CA ASP A 336 3.27 -12.31 12.11
C ASP A 336 2.67 -13.73 12.09
N ARG A 337 3.45 -14.69 11.58
CA ARG A 337 3.05 -16.10 11.45
C ARG A 337 2.72 -16.72 12.79
N SER A 338 3.63 -16.61 13.77
CA SER A 338 3.46 -17.16 15.12
C SER A 338 2.17 -16.66 15.79
N ARG A 339 1.85 -15.35 15.63
CA ARG A 339 0.62 -14.76 16.17
C ARG A 339 -0.64 -15.33 15.50
N LYS A 340 -0.63 -15.45 14.17
CA LYS A 340 -1.79 -15.91 13.39
C LYS A 340 -2.04 -17.41 13.52
N GLU A 341 -1.00 -18.22 13.71
CA GLU A 341 -1.15 -19.66 13.96
C GLU A 341 -2.02 -19.94 15.17
N ASN A 342 -1.81 -19.23 16.29
CA ASN A 342 -2.67 -19.36 17.47
C ASN A 342 -4.13 -18.94 17.17
N LEU A 343 -4.35 -17.86 16.43
CA LEU A 343 -5.71 -17.44 16.06
C LEU A 343 -6.43 -18.49 15.22
N VAL A 344 -5.72 -19.13 14.28
CA VAL A 344 -6.28 -20.19 13.44
C VAL A 344 -6.51 -21.46 14.24
N GLU A 345 -5.51 -21.92 15.00
CA GLU A 345 -5.58 -23.17 15.76
C GLU A 345 -6.73 -23.18 16.78
N TYR A 346 -7.03 -22.01 17.35
CA TYR A 346 -8.09 -21.82 18.33
C TYR A 346 -9.37 -21.22 17.69
N GLY A 347 -9.54 -21.31 16.38
CA GLY A 347 -10.82 -21.00 15.71
C GLY A 347 -11.26 -19.53 15.81
N PHE A 348 -10.35 -18.58 15.99
CA PHE A 348 -10.64 -17.15 15.89
C PHE A 348 -10.64 -16.67 14.44
N ARG A 349 -9.85 -17.29 13.56
CA ARG A 349 -9.74 -16.94 12.14
C ARG A 349 -9.65 -18.18 11.26
N LEU A 350 -10.05 -18.05 9.99
CA LEU A 350 -9.84 -19.09 8.97
C LEU A 350 -8.35 -19.27 8.68
N PRO A 351 -7.91 -20.46 8.20
CA PRO A 351 -6.53 -20.68 7.78
C PRO A 351 -6.02 -19.66 6.76
N ALA A 352 -6.90 -19.17 5.88
CA ALA A 352 -6.63 -18.13 4.89
C ALA A 352 -6.10 -16.82 5.51
N ALA A 353 -6.39 -16.54 6.78
CA ALA A 353 -5.89 -15.34 7.45
C ALA A 353 -4.35 -15.31 7.53
N MET A 354 -3.69 -16.48 7.48
CA MET A 354 -2.23 -16.58 7.44
C MET A 354 -1.64 -16.19 6.07
N ASP A 355 -2.46 -16.13 5.01
CA ASP A 355 -2.07 -15.67 3.68
C ASP A 355 -2.14 -14.12 3.56
N ASN A 356 -2.68 -13.45 4.58
CA ASN A 356 -2.47 -12.02 4.83
C ASN A 356 -1.23 -11.87 5.72
N ARG A 357 -0.08 -11.51 5.17
CA ARG A 357 1.20 -11.53 5.88
C ARG A 357 2.18 -10.56 5.23
N PRO A 358 3.26 -10.15 5.89
CA PRO A 358 4.38 -9.56 5.15
C PRO A 358 5.04 -10.61 4.23
N LEU A 359 5.84 -10.12 3.30
CA LEU A 359 6.69 -10.99 2.47
C LEU A 359 7.62 -11.85 3.33
N LYS A 360 7.85 -13.08 2.89
CA LYS A 360 9.01 -13.86 3.31
C LYS A 360 10.26 -13.24 2.73
N PHE A 361 11.42 -13.51 3.33
CA PHE A 361 12.67 -12.93 2.84
C PHE A 361 12.99 -13.36 1.41
N GLU A 362 12.74 -14.63 1.08
CA GLU A 362 12.98 -15.17 -0.26
C GLU A 362 12.04 -14.54 -1.29
N GLU A 363 10.81 -14.20 -0.88
CA GLU A 363 9.87 -13.46 -1.74
C GLU A 363 10.33 -12.01 -1.95
N PHE A 364 10.84 -11.36 -0.92
CA PHE A 364 11.45 -10.03 -1.02
C PHE A 364 12.65 -10.02 -1.96
N GLU A 365 13.58 -10.98 -1.82
CA GLU A 365 14.73 -11.13 -2.72
C GLU A 365 14.33 -11.40 -4.17
N ALA A 366 13.28 -12.18 -4.39
CA ALA A 366 12.82 -12.55 -5.73
C ALA A 366 12.21 -11.37 -6.51
N ILE A 367 11.62 -10.39 -5.83
CA ILE A 367 10.99 -9.21 -6.44
C ILE A 367 12.01 -8.09 -6.68
N GLN A 368 13.16 -8.13 -6.02
CA GLN A 368 14.23 -7.16 -6.27
C GLN A 368 14.71 -7.24 -7.72
N HIS A 369 14.79 -6.07 -8.36
CA HIS A 369 15.42 -5.93 -9.66
C HIS A 369 16.93 -5.67 -9.51
N GLN A 370 17.33 -4.42 -9.24
CA GLN A 370 18.69 -4.03 -8.88
C GLN A 370 18.69 -3.37 -7.51
N THR A 371 19.68 -3.69 -6.69
CA THR A 371 19.74 -3.25 -5.29
C THR A 371 21.08 -2.60 -4.95
N LEU A 372 21.03 -1.40 -4.38
CA LEU A 372 22.16 -0.69 -3.79
C LEU A 372 22.05 -0.77 -2.26
N PHE A 373 22.96 -1.52 -1.64
CA PHE A 373 23.13 -1.54 -0.19
C PHE A 373 23.95 -0.34 0.25
N VAL A 374 23.49 0.39 1.27
CA VAL A 374 24.19 1.57 1.80
C VAL A 374 24.48 1.33 3.27
N SER A 375 25.76 1.27 3.64
CA SER A 375 26.16 1.08 5.03
C SER A 375 27.60 1.52 5.30
N ALA A 376 27.87 1.93 6.53
CA ALA A 376 29.25 2.08 7.03
C ALA A 376 29.88 0.74 7.42
N THR A 377 29.07 -0.29 7.68
CA THR A 377 29.47 -1.61 8.16
C THR A 377 28.62 -2.70 7.49
N PRO A 378 28.76 -2.92 6.16
CA PRO A 378 28.03 -3.98 5.45
C PRO A 378 28.24 -5.33 6.15
N ALA A 379 27.16 -6.09 6.31
CA ALA A 379 27.21 -7.41 6.92
C ALA A 379 27.47 -8.51 5.88
N ASP A 380 27.50 -9.76 6.33
CA ASP A 380 27.84 -10.92 5.50
C ASP A 380 26.90 -11.07 4.30
N TYR A 381 25.61 -10.75 4.46
CA TYR A 381 24.63 -10.88 3.38
C TYR A 381 24.98 -9.97 2.20
N GLU A 382 25.27 -8.70 2.47
CA GLU A 382 25.62 -7.71 1.44
C GLU A 382 26.90 -8.13 0.73
N LEU A 383 27.96 -8.45 1.49
CA LEU A 383 29.26 -8.85 0.95
C LEU A 383 29.17 -10.14 0.11
N GLN A 384 28.32 -11.09 0.50
CA GLN A 384 28.08 -12.30 -0.28
C GLN A 384 27.35 -12.00 -1.60
N LYS A 385 26.40 -11.05 -1.59
CA LYS A 385 25.66 -10.65 -2.80
C LYS A 385 26.49 -9.86 -3.78
N THR A 386 27.46 -9.10 -3.30
CA THR A 386 28.30 -8.20 -4.12
C THR A 386 29.71 -8.73 -4.36
N GLU A 387 30.02 -9.95 -3.90
CA GLU A 387 31.35 -10.58 -3.97
C GLU A 387 32.49 -9.71 -3.37
N GLY A 388 32.15 -8.80 -2.45
CA GLY A 388 33.06 -7.76 -1.96
C GLY A 388 32.37 -6.41 -1.77
N VAL A 389 33.15 -5.35 -1.64
CA VAL A 389 32.67 -3.96 -1.65
C VAL A 389 32.90 -3.35 -3.02
#